data_AF-A0A146K6I0-F1
#
_entry.id   AF-A0A146K6I0-F1
#
_cell.length_a   1.000
_cell.length_b   1.000
_cell.length_c   1.000
_cell.angle_alpha   90.00
_cell.angle_beta   90.00
_cell.angle_gamma   90.00
#
_symmetry.space_group_name_H-M   'P 1'
#
loop_
_entity.id
_entity.type
_entity.pdbx_description
1 polymer ?
#
loop_
_entity_poly.entity_id
_entity_poly.type
_entity_poly.pdbx_seq_one_letter_code
_entity_poly.pdbx_strand_id
1 'polypeptide(L)'
;HKTISKDETYAERLVQNLDKLGQFFLRVNCIDSLDRTNSFLLMYYQHLNQTQHINLDINDLKQNFLITGNICSKQYASSEAMKQDFTLSGKRTTSGKLKDLGIWFTRLIRNNLCDGVEMDGYRLVQKEFRTQKEVQLSFQWFFWVMLAVTAAIETVCYYFGGDRKIGLMWGMPFAMSLLFLVILFGF
;
A
#
# COMPACT_ATOMS: atom_id res chain seq x y z
N HIS A 1 -7.96 34.72 -22.77
CA HIS A 1 -8.12 33.93 -21.54
C HIS A 1 -9.56 33.42 -21.44
N LYS A 2 -9.84 32.21 -21.94
CA LYS A 2 -11.13 31.54 -21.69
C LYS A 2 -11.14 31.09 -20.24
N THR A 3 -12.10 31.56 -19.46
CA THR A 3 -12.35 31.12 -18.08
C THR A 3 -12.66 29.63 -18.11
N ILE A 4 -11.70 28.82 -17.64
CA ILE A 4 -11.79 27.38 -17.51
C ILE A 4 -12.77 27.10 -16.37
N SER A 5 -13.89 26.44 -16.66
CA SER A 5 -14.77 25.88 -15.62
C SER A 5 -13.92 24.96 -14.75
N LYS A 6 -13.94 25.20 -13.44
CA LYS A 6 -13.14 24.49 -12.43
C LYS A 6 -13.51 23.00 -12.28
N ASP A 7 -14.53 22.53 -13.00
CA ASP A 7 -15.19 21.25 -12.72
C ASP A 7 -14.82 20.11 -13.67
N GLU A 8 -14.14 20.38 -14.80
CA GLU A 8 -13.69 19.30 -15.70
C GLU A 8 -12.36 18.71 -15.24
N THR A 9 -12.43 17.46 -14.78
CA THR A 9 -11.31 16.66 -14.33
C THR A 9 -10.40 16.34 -15.52
N TYR A 10 -9.07 16.29 -15.33
CA TYR A 10 -8.12 15.97 -16.41
C TYR A 10 -8.49 14.70 -17.20
N ALA A 11 -9.05 13.71 -16.50
CA ALA A 11 -9.49 12.45 -17.09
C ALA A 11 -10.66 12.62 -18.08
N GLU A 12 -11.60 13.52 -17.82
CA GLU A 12 -12.74 13.79 -18.71
C GLU A 12 -12.27 14.46 -20.01
N ARG A 13 -11.34 15.41 -19.92
CA ARG A 13 -10.74 16.04 -21.10
C ARG A 13 -9.95 15.04 -21.94
N LEU A 14 -9.24 14.12 -21.29
CA LEU A 14 -8.51 13.06 -21.98
C LEU A 14 -9.49 12.18 -22.78
N VAL A 15 -10.58 11.74 -22.15
CA VAL A 15 -11.61 10.93 -22.80
C VAL A 15 -12.25 11.64 -24.00
N GLN A 16 -12.61 12.92 -23.86
CA GLN A 16 -13.14 13.73 -24.97
C GLN A 16 -12.16 13.87 -26.14
N ASN A 17 -10.85 13.92 -25.86
CA ASN A 17 -9.84 14.00 -26.91
C ASN A 17 -9.61 12.66 -27.60
N LEU A 18 -9.77 11.54 -26.88
CA LEU A 18 -9.66 10.20 -27.43
C LEU A 18 -10.77 9.89 -28.44
N ASP A 19 -12.00 10.36 -28.21
CA ASP A 19 -13.12 10.16 -29.16
C ASP A 19 -12.86 10.74 -30.56
N LYS A 20 -11.96 11.72 -30.67
CA LYS A 20 -11.61 12.35 -31.96
C LYS A 20 -10.67 11.49 -32.81
N LEU A 21 -10.04 10.48 -32.22
CA LEU A 21 -8.96 9.72 -32.86
C LEU A 21 -9.46 8.53 -33.71
N GLY A 22 -10.76 8.30 -33.82
CA GLY A 22 -11.30 7.18 -34.61
C GLY A 22 -10.95 5.83 -33.97
N GLN A 23 -10.22 4.96 -34.68
CA GLN A 23 -9.81 3.66 -34.15
C GLN A 23 -8.48 3.76 -33.40
N PHE A 24 -8.48 3.40 -32.12
CA PHE A 24 -7.29 3.36 -31.28
C PHE A 24 -7.37 2.22 -30.26
N PHE A 25 -6.20 1.75 -29.78
CA PHE A 25 -6.10 0.82 -28.66
C PHE A 25 -5.67 1.58 -27.41
N LEU A 26 -6.49 1.53 -26.36
CA LEU A 26 -6.20 2.15 -25.09
C LEU A 26 -5.51 1.17 -24.14
N ARG A 27 -4.22 1.40 -23.88
CA ARG A 27 -3.47 0.66 -22.87
C ARG A 27 -3.28 1.52 -21.63
N VAL A 28 -3.78 1.06 -20.49
CA VAL A 28 -3.66 1.76 -19.22
C VAL A 28 -2.80 0.92 -18.27
N ASN A 29 -1.59 1.39 -17.99
CA ASN A 29 -0.68 0.70 -17.08
C ASN A 29 -0.89 1.21 -15.64
N CYS A 30 -0.68 0.34 -14.67
CA CYS A 30 -0.66 0.68 -13.25
C CYS A 30 0.79 0.82 -12.79
N ILE A 31 1.11 1.85 -12.00
CA ILE A 31 2.41 1.94 -11.33
C ILE A 31 2.34 1.57 -9.84
N ASP A 32 1.21 1.78 -9.13
CA ASP A 32 1.10 1.39 -7.70
C ASP A 32 -0.27 0.91 -7.20
N SER A 33 -1.28 0.77 -8.06
CA SER A 33 -2.41 -0.12 -7.78
C SER A 33 -3.27 -0.30 -9.00
N LEU A 34 -3.74 -1.53 -9.20
CA LEU A 34 -4.75 -1.86 -10.19
C LEU A 34 -6.02 -0.99 -10.06
N ASP A 35 -6.29 -0.53 -8.83
CA ASP A 35 -7.47 0.25 -8.45
C ASP A 35 -7.66 1.54 -9.26
N ARG A 36 -6.55 2.21 -9.65
CA ARG A 36 -6.60 3.45 -10.44
C ARG A 36 -7.01 3.17 -11.90
N THR A 37 -6.56 2.06 -12.45
CA THR A 37 -6.88 1.67 -13.84
C THR A 37 -8.33 1.20 -13.96
N ASN A 38 -8.80 0.39 -13.00
CA ASN A 38 -10.18 -0.10 -13.00
C ASN A 38 -11.21 1.05 -12.93
N SER A 39 -10.93 2.04 -12.08
CA SER A 39 -11.78 3.23 -11.94
C SER A 39 -11.78 4.11 -13.20
N PHE A 40 -10.62 4.27 -13.84
CA PHE A 40 -10.51 5.02 -15.09
C PHE A 40 -11.23 4.33 -16.25
N LEU A 41 -11.08 3.01 -16.38
CA LEU A 41 -11.78 2.22 -17.39
C LEU A 41 -13.30 2.33 -17.22
N LEU A 42 -13.81 2.18 -15.99
CA LEU A 42 -15.25 2.36 -15.72
C LEU A 42 -15.75 3.74 -16.17
N MET A 43 -15.00 4.80 -15.86
CA MET A 43 -15.34 6.17 -16.28
C MET A 43 -15.37 6.28 -17.82
N TYR A 44 -14.40 5.68 -18.52
CA TYR A 44 -14.37 5.66 -19.98
C TYR A 44 -15.56 4.89 -20.58
N TYR A 45 -15.91 3.72 -20.02
CA TYR A 45 -17.08 2.96 -20.46
C TYR A 45 -18.40 3.70 -20.22
N GLN A 46 -18.51 4.43 -19.11
CA GLN A 46 -19.68 5.29 -18.85
C GLN A 46 -19.81 6.40 -19.90
N HIS A 47 -18.70 7.02 -20.29
CA HIS A 47 -18.67 8.01 -21.36
C HIS A 47 -19.06 7.39 -22.71
N LEU A 48 -18.53 6.23 -23.07
CA LEU A 48 -18.91 5.51 -24.29
C LEU A 48 -20.41 5.14 -24.31
N ASN A 49 -20.96 4.72 -23.18
CA ASN A 49 -22.40 4.43 -23.09
C ASN A 49 -23.26 5.67 -23.37
N GLN A 50 -22.78 6.86 -22.97
CA GLN A 50 -23.44 8.14 -23.23
C GLN A 50 -23.26 8.61 -24.68
N THR A 51 -22.07 8.47 -25.27
CA THR A 51 -21.79 8.98 -26.62
C THR A 51 -22.25 8.04 -27.73
N GLN A 52 -22.21 6.73 -27.51
CA GLN A 52 -22.58 5.71 -28.49
C GLN A 52 -23.98 5.10 -28.25
N HIS A 53 -24.71 5.56 -27.22
CA HIS A 53 -26.07 5.10 -26.88
C HIS A 53 -26.22 3.57 -26.76
N ILE A 54 -25.25 2.91 -26.13
CA ILE A 54 -25.17 1.44 -26.01
C ILE A 54 -26.25 0.89 -25.04
N ASN A 55 -26.96 1.76 -24.32
CA ASN A 55 -28.07 1.45 -23.42
C ASN A 55 -27.76 0.37 -22.38
N LEU A 56 -26.53 0.38 -21.85
CA LEU A 56 -26.12 -0.49 -20.76
C LEU A 56 -26.62 0.05 -19.42
N ASP A 57 -27.04 -0.85 -18.51
CA ASP A 57 -27.30 -0.47 -17.13
C ASP A 57 -25.97 -0.11 -16.44
N ILE A 58 -25.89 1.14 -15.99
CA ILE A 58 -24.73 1.71 -15.33
C ILE A 58 -24.48 1.03 -13.98
N ASN A 59 -25.53 0.57 -13.29
CA ASN A 59 -25.41 -0.07 -11.99
C ASN A 59 -24.76 -1.46 -12.12
N ASP A 60 -25.21 -2.25 -13.08
CA ASP A 60 -24.61 -3.54 -13.40
C ASP A 60 -23.15 -3.39 -13.85
N LEU A 61 -22.87 -2.37 -14.68
CA LEU A 61 -21.51 -2.05 -15.09
C LEU A 61 -20.62 -1.76 -13.86
N LYS A 62 -21.07 -0.91 -12.94
CA LYS A 62 -20.32 -0.59 -11.71
C LYS A 62 -20.06 -1.83 -10.86
N GLN A 63 -21.04 -2.71 -10.69
CA GLN A 63 -20.88 -3.94 -9.92
C GLN A 63 -19.89 -4.90 -10.60
N ASN A 64 -19.98 -5.09 -11.91
CA ASN A 64 -19.06 -5.93 -12.67
C ASN A 64 -17.62 -5.43 -12.58
N PHE A 65 -17.40 -4.12 -12.69
CA PHE A 65 -16.08 -3.50 -12.51
C PHE A 65 -15.57 -3.65 -11.07
N LEU A 66 -16.44 -3.58 -10.07
CA LEU A 66 -16.06 -3.82 -8.67
C LEU A 66 -15.58 -5.27 -8.46
N ILE A 67 -16.34 -6.25 -8.95
CA ILE A 67 -16.00 -7.68 -8.84
C ILE A 67 -14.69 -7.95 -9.56
N THR A 68 -14.55 -7.48 -10.81
CA THR A 68 -13.33 -7.66 -11.61
C THR A 68 -12.12 -7.04 -10.93
N GLY A 69 -12.26 -5.81 -10.41
CA GLY A 69 -11.21 -5.15 -9.65
C GLY A 69 -10.79 -5.95 -8.41
N ASN A 70 -11.74 -6.54 -7.69
CA ASN A 70 -11.47 -7.37 -6.52
C ASN A 70 -10.76 -8.69 -6.86
N ILE A 71 -11.17 -9.36 -7.93
CA ILE A 71 -10.54 -10.61 -8.38
C ILE A 71 -9.09 -10.33 -8.77
N CYS A 72 -8.87 -9.33 -9.62
CA CYS A 72 -7.52 -8.99 -10.06
C CYS A 72 -6.64 -8.45 -8.92
N SER A 73 -7.21 -7.69 -7.97
CA SER A 73 -6.47 -7.25 -6.77
C SER A 73 -6.08 -8.42 -5.88
N LYS A 74 -6.96 -9.42 -5.71
CA LYS A 74 -6.64 -10.64 -4.97
C LYS A 74 -5.55 -11.45 -5.66
N GLN A 75 -5.53 -11.50 -6.98
CA GLN A 75 -4.47 -12.19 -7.71
C GLN A 75 -3.11 -11.47 -7.58
N TYR A 76 -3.11 -10.14 -7.62
CA TYR A 76 -1.87 -9.36 -7.68
C TYR A 76 -1.29 -9.00 -6.32
N ALA A 77 -2.13 -8.70 -5.34
CA ALA A 77 -1.73 -8.19 -4.03
C ALA A 77 -2.42 -8.95 -2.88
N SER A 78 -3.01 -10.12 -3.18
CA SER A 78 -3.61 -11.04 -2.22
C SER A 78 -4.58 -10.36 -1.23
N SER A 79 -5.21 -9.27 -1.67
CA SER A 79 -6.07 -8.40 -0.87
C SER A 79 -7.20 -7.81 -1.72
N GLU A 80 -8.23 -7.28 -1.07
CA GLU A 80 -9.31 -6.59 -1.77
C GLU A 80 -8.80 -5.32 -2.48
N ALA A 81 -9.50 -4.89 -3.53
CA ALA A 81 -9.19 -3.65 -4.21
C ALA A 81 -9.37 -2.45 -3.26
N MET A 82 -8.48 -1.47 -3.33
CA MET A 82 -8.71 -0.21 -2.63
C MET A 82 -9.67 0.67 -3.43
N LYS A 83 -10.25 1.67 -2.78
CA LYS A 83 -11.11 2.69 -3.43
C LYS A 83 -12.43 2.16 -4.02
N GLN A 84 -12.94 1.02 -3.55
CA GLN A 84 -14.21 0.42 -4.01
C GLN A 84 -15.38 1.40 -3.99
N ASP A 85 -15.46 2.22 -2.94
CA ASP A 85 -16.48 3.26 -2.74
C ASP A 85 -16.50 4.28 -3.88
N PHE A 86 -15.34 4.56 -4.47
CA PHE A 86 -15.23 5.47 -5.61
C PHE A 86 -15.84 4.85 -6.87
N THR A 87 -15.66 3.54 -7.08
CA THR A 87 -16.23 2.81 -8.22
C THR A 87 -17.77 2.76 -8.17
N LEU A 88 -18.34 2.61 -6.96
CA LEU A 88 -19.79 2.55 -6.78
C LEU A 88 -20.44 3.94 -6.80
N SER A 89 -19.94 4.86 -5.98
CA SER A 89 -20.60 6.15 -5.72
C SER A 89 -19.99 7.32 -6.52
N GLY A 90 -18.83 7.15 -7.16
CA GLY A 90 -18.11 8.23 -7.86
C GLY A 90 -17.52 9.29 -6.93
N LYS A 91 -17.69 9.15 -5.61
CA LYS A 91 -17.24 10.10 -4.58
C LYS A 91 -16.48 9.37 -3.49
N ARG A 92 -15.57 10.08 -2.81
CA ARG A 92 -14.85 9.54 -1.67
C ARG A 92 -15.58 9.75 -0.36
N THR A 93 -16.03 8.64 0.23
CA THR A 93 -16.58 8.55 1.58
C THR A 93 -15.45 8.57 2.62
N THR A 94 -15.73 9.07 3.82
CA THR A 94 -14.78 9.02 4.96
C THR A 94 -14.64 7.59 5.50
N SER A 95 -15.73 6.83 5.55
CA SER A 95 -15.72 5.40 5.92
C SER A 95 -14.83 4.57 4.99
N GLY A 96 -14.91 4.79 3.67
CA GLY A 96 -14.08 4.10 2.70
C GLY A 96 -12.59 4.40 2.83
N LYS A 97 -12.22 5.61 3.29
CA LYS A 97 -10.82 5.94 3.58
C LYS A 97 -10.28 5.11 4.75
N LEU A 98 -11.09 4.86 5.79
CA LEU A 98 -10.69 4.01 6.91
C LEU A 98 -10.56 2.54 6.47
N LYS A 99 -11.50 2.05 5.64
CA LYS A 99 -11.39 0.70 5.06
C LYS A 99 -10.10 0.55 4.24
N ASP A 100 -9.78 1.54 3.41
CA ASP A 100 -8.56 1.53 2.60
C ASP A 100 -7.28 1.53 3.45
N LEU A 101 -7.28 2.19 4.62
CA LEU A 101 -6.14 2.11 5.54
C LEU A 101 -5.91 0.68 6.03
N GLY A 102 -6.96 -0.04 6.38
CA GLY A 102 -6.85 -1.46 6.77
C GLY A 102 -6.32 -2.34 5.64
N ILE A 103 -6.79 -2.13 4.41
CA ILE A 103 -6.28 -2.83 3.22
C ILE A 103 -4.81 -2.50 2.99
N TRP A 104 -4.41 -1.24 3.13
CA TRP A 104 -3.02 -0.82 3.01
C TRP A 104 -2.11 -1.48 4.06
N PHE A 105 -2.52 -1.52 5.33
CA PHE A 105 -1.79 -2.23 6.38
C PHE A 105 -1.67 -3.73 6.08
N THR A 106 -2.75 -4.35 5.60
CA THR A 106 -2.75 -5.77 5.22
C THR A 106 -1.75 -6.03 4.11
N ARG A 107 -1.67 -5.16 3.09
CA ARG A 107 -0.68 -5.23 2.01
C ARG A 107 0.73 -5.01 2.53
N LEU A 108 0.95 -4.04 3.42
CA LEU A 108 2.27 -3.80 4.00
C LEU A 108 2.78 -5.04 4.74
N ILE A 109 1.94 -5.67 5.56
CA ILE A 109 2.29 -6.87 6.31
C ILE A 109 2.52 -8.04 5.36
N ARG A 110 1.59 -8.27 4.43
CA ARG A 110 1.64 -9.42 3.52
C ARG A 110 2.84 -9.34 2.57
N ASN A 111 3.06 -8.19 1.94
CA ASN A 111 4.18 -7.97 1.02
C ASN A 111 5.55 -8.10 1.70
N ASN A 112 5.66 -7.76 2.99
CA ASN A 112 6.94 -7.79 3.69
C ASN A 112 7.18 -9.11 4.46
N LEU A 113 6.13 -9.80 4.93
CA LEU A 113 6.28 -10.96 5.84
C LEU A 113 5.73 -12.28 5.29
N CYS A 114 4.72 -12.25 4.40
CA CYS A 114 3.99 -13.47 3.99
C CYS A 114 4.18 -13.83 2.51
N ASP A 115 4.64 -12.89 1.69
CA ASP A 115 4.64 -13.01 0.22
C ASP A 115 5.78 -13.86 -0.36
N GLY A 116 6.68 -14.41 0.47
CA GLY A 116 7.85 -15.17 0.00
C GLY A 116 7.49 -16.20 -1.07
N VAL A 117 6.53 -17.09 -0.78
CA VAL A 117 6.15 -18.21 -1.66
C VAL A 117 5.41 -17.75 -2.92
N GLU A 118 4.49 -16.78 -2.80
CA GLU A 118 3.72 -16.27 -3.95
C GLU A 118 4.62 -15.48 -4.91
N MET A 119 5.49 -14.62 -4.38
CA MET A 119 6.45 -13.84 -5.16
C MET A 119 7.51 -14.72 -5.82
N ASP A 120 7.84 -15.86 -5.22
CA ASP A 120 8.77 -16.83 -5.82
C ASP A 120 8.14 -17.53 -7.04
N GLY A 121 6.84 -17.80 -7.02
CA GLY A 121 6.08 -18.24 -8.19
C GLY A 121 6.13 -17.23 -9.35
N TYR A 122 5.92 -15.95 -9.06
CA TYR A 122 6.03 -14.89 -10.07
C TYR A 122 7.47 -14.72 -10.61
N ARG A 123 8.47 -14.81 -9.73
CA ARG A 123 9.90 -14.75 -10.11
C ARG A 123 10.31 -15.93 -10.99
N LEU A 124 9.80 -17.14 -10.72
CA LEU A 124 10.00 -18.33 -11.55
C LEU A 124 9.49 -18.11 -12.98
N VAL A 125 8.29 -17.57 -13.14
CA VAL A 125 7.69 -17.26 -14.46
C VAL A 125 8.48 -16.18 -15.19
N GLN A 126 8.95 -15.16 -14.47
CA GLN A 126 9.74 -14.07 -15.06
C GLN A 126 11.20 -14.46 -15.36
N LYS A 127 11.61 -15.72 -15.12
CA LYS A 127 12.98 -16.22 -15.26
C LYS A 127 14.03 -15.42 -14.48
N GLU A 128 13.61 -14.68 -13.45
CA GLU A 128 14.52 -13.88 -12.65
C GLU A 128 15.00 -14.73 -11.46
N PHE A 129 16.01 -15.57 -11.69
CA PHE A 129 16.73 -16.28 -10.62
C PHE A 129 17.62 -15.29 -9.86
N ARG A 130 17.02 -14.36 -9.11
CA ARG A 130 17.74 -13.73 -8.01
C ARG A 130 17.53 -14.61 -6.80
N THR A 131 18.60 -15.31 -6.41
CA THR A 131 18.76 -15.79 -5.04
C THR A 131 18.40 -14.62 -4.13
N GLN A 132 17.32 -14.74 -3.35
CA GLN A 132 17.04 -13.77 -2.31
C GLN A 132 18.29 -13.69 -1.43
N LYS A 133 19.02 -12.56 -1.52
CA LYS A 133 19.78 -12.15 -0.34
C LYS A 133 18.69 -11.75 0.63
N GLU A 134 18.44 -12.60 1.61
CA GLU A 134 17.80 -12.16 2.84
C GLU A 134 18.51 -10.86 3.22
N VAL A 135 17.80 -9.74 3.11
CA VAL A 135 18.20 -8.59 3.91
C VAL A 135 17.84 -9.02 5.32
N GLN A 136 18.77 -9.75 5.94
CA GLN A 136 18.89 -9.74 7.38
C GLN A 136 19.11 -8.27 7.70
N LEU A 137 18.00 -7.57 7.93
CA LEU A 137 18.00 -6.27 8.57
C LEU A 137 18.63 -6.59 9.91
N SER A 138 19.94 -6.39 10.00
CA SER A 138 20.75 -6.91 11.08
C SER A 138 20.43 -6.10 12.32
N PHE A 139 19.32 -6.45 12.93
CA PHE A 139 18.78 -5.86 14.15
C PHE A 139 19.80 -5.99 15.29
N GLN A 140 20.75 -6.92 15.13
CA GLN A 140 21.95 -7.10 15.93
C GLN A 140 22.75 -5.80 16.12
N TRP A 141 23.08 -5.03 15.07
CA TRP A 141 23.89 -3.82 15.27
C TRP A 141 23.10 -2.71 15.96
N PHE A 142 21.81 -2.59 15.66
CA PHE A 142 20.93 -1.62 16.31
C PHE A 142 20.84 -1.90 17.82
N PHE A 143 20.74 -3.19 18.18
CA PHE A 143 20.81 -3.63 19.57
C PHE A 143 22.14 -3.27 20.23
N TRP A 144 23.28 -3.59 19.62
CA TRP A 144 24.60 -3.26 20.18
C TRP A 144 24.82 -1.75 20.35
N VAL A 145 24.29 -0.93 19.44
CA VAL A 145 24.34 0.54 19.55
C VAL A 145 23.49 1.04 20.71
N MET A 146 22.26 0.55 20.88
CA MET A 146 21.39 0.93 22.01
C MET A 146 21.97 0.48 23.36
N LEU A 147 22.58 -0.71 23.41
CA LEU A 147 23.28 -1.23 24.59
C LEU A 147 24.50 -0.36 24.95
N ALA A 148 25.29 0.06 23.96
CA ALA A 148 26.44 0.94 24.19
C ALA A 148 26.02 2.33 24.70
N VAL A 149 24.94 2.90 24.14
CA VAL A 149 24.40 4.21 24.56
C VAL A 149 23.88 4.16 25.99
N THR A 150 23.14 3.12 26.36
CA THR A 150 22.61 2.97 27.73
C THR A 150 23.73 2.80 28.76
N ALA A 151 24.73 1.95 28.48
CA ALA A 151 25.90 1.79 29.35
C ALA A 151 26.71 3.10 29.51
N ALA A 152 26.84 3.89 28.44
CA ALA A 152 27.52 5.19 28.50
C ALA A 152 26.77 6.19 29.41
N ILE A 153 25.44 6.25 29.29
CA ILE A 153 24.60 7.11 30.14
C ILE A 153 24.72 6.71 31.61
N GLU A 154 24.67 5.42 31.93
CA GLU A 154 24.84 4.93 33.30
C GLU A 154 26.22 5.27 33.88
N THR A 155 27.28 5.14 33.08
CA THR A 155 28.65 5.47 33.49
C THR A 155 28.78 6.97 33.82
N VAL A 156 28.16 7.84 33.01
CA VAL A 156 28.12 9.29 33.26
C VAL A 156 27.31 9.58 34.53
N CYS A 157 26.13 8.97 34.70
CA CYS A 157 25.30 9.17 35.90
C CYS A 157 26.00 8.70 37.19
N TYR A 158 26.77 7.61 37.13
CA TYR A 158 27.60 7.14 38.25
C TYR A 158 28.71 8.13 38.59
N TYR A 159 29.40 8.66 37.56
CA TYR A 159 30.52 9.58 37.76
C TYR A 159 30.09 10.94 38.32
N PHE A 160 28.92 11.44 37.90
CA PHE A 160 28.36 12.70 38.41
C PHE A 160 27.62 12.57 39.75
N GLY A 161 27.75 11.43 40.44
CA GLY A 161 27.22 11.25 41.81
C GLY A 161 25.69 11.30 41.90
N GLY A 162 24.98 10.99 40.80
CA GLY A 162 23.53 11.01 40.75
C GLY A 162 22.91 9.97 41.70
N ASP A 163 21.80 10.34 42.33
CA ASP A 163 21.01 9.47 43.22
C ASP A 163 20.84 8.06 42.63
N ARG A 164 21.11 7.01 43.42
CA ARG A 164 20.99 5.59 43.01
C ARG A 164 19.63 5.21 42.41
N LYS A 165 18.59 6.00 42.69
CA LYS A 165 17.24 5.86 42.13
C LYS A 165 17.19 6.11 40.62
N ILE A 166 18.08 6.96 40.09
CA ILE A 166 18.16 7.28 38.66
C ILE A 166 18.67 6.08 37.87
N GLY A 167 19.72 5.39 38.35
CA GLY A 167 20.20 4.15 37.73
C GLY A 167 19.14 3.04 37.66
N LEU A 168 18.28 2.94 38.68
CA LEU A 168 17.17 1.97 38.72
C LEU A 168 16.08 2.27 37.66
N MET A 169 15.84 3.55 37.35
CA MET A 169 14.91 3.96 36.29
C MET A 169 15.42 3.63 34.88
N TRP A 170 16.73 3.71 34.66
CA TRP A 170 17.35 3.43 33.35
C TRP A 170 17.62 1.93 33.11
N GLY A 171 17.73 1.12 34.16
CA GLY A 171 17.81 -0.33 34.05
C GLY A 171 16.50 -1.01 33.58
N MET A 172 15.34 -0.37 33.78
CA MET A 172 14.04 -0.90 33.31
C MET A 172 13.92 -0.96 31.78
N PRO A 173 14.26 0.11 31.01
CA PRO A 173 14.35 0.05 29.56
C PRO A 173 15.30 -1.05 29.05
N PHE A 174 16.41 -1.28 29.76
CA PHE A 174 17.38 -2.32 29.41
C PHE A 174 16.84 -3.74 29.65
N ALA A 175 16.16 -3.97 30.78
CA ALA A 175 15.49 -5.23 31.06
C ALA A 175 14.35 -5.50 30.06
N MET A 176 13.61 -4.46 29.67
CA MET A 176 12.55 -4.56 28.66
C MET A 176 13.10 -4.84 27.26
N SER A 177 14.23 -4.25 26.86
CA SER A 177 14.86 -4.53 25.57
C SER A 177 15.44 -5.95 25.50
N LEU A 178 15.98 -6.46 26.62
CA LEU A 178 16.38 -7.86 26.78
C LEU A 178 15.19 -8.82 26.70
N LEU A 179 14.10 -8.53 27.41
CA LEU A 179 12.87 -9.33 27.35
C LEU A 179 12.30 -9.37 25.93
N PHE A 180 12.31 -8.22 25.23
CA PHE A 180 11.84 -8.11 23.86
C PHE A 180 12.69 -8.93 22.88
N LEU A 181 14.01 -9.00 23.09
CA LEU A 181 14.89 -9.88 22.32
C LEU A 181 14.62 -11.36 22.57
N VAL A 182 14.39 -11.77 23.82
CA VAL A 182 14.03 -13.17 24.14
C VAL A 182 12.71 -13.55 23.45
N ILE A 183 11.73 -12.65 23.43
CA ILE A 183 10.44 -12.87 22.76
C ILE A 183 10.60 -12.96 21.22
N LEU A 184 11.44 -12.10 20.63
CA LEU A 184 11.65 -12.07 19.18
C LEU A 184 12.51 -13.23 18.66
N PHE A 185 13.52 -13.66 19.42
CA PHE A 185 14.50 -14.65 18.98
C PHE A 185 14.33 -16.03 19.61
N GLY A 186 13.40 -16.21 20.55
CA GLY A 186 12.95 -17.51 21.04
C GLY A 186 14.10 -18.47 21.35
N PHE A 187 14.87 -18.18 22.42
CA PHE A 187 15.61 -19.23 23.12
C PHE A 187 14.69 -19.92 24.13
#